data_AF-Q5NVZ3-F1
#
_entry.id   AF-Q5NVZ3-F1
#
_cell.length_a   1.000
_cell.length_b   1.000
_cell.length_c   1.000
_cell.angle_alpha   90.00
_cell.angle_beta   90.00
_cell.angle_gamma   90.00
#
_symmetry.space_group_name_H-M   'P 1'
#
loop_
_entity.id
_entity.type
_entity.pdbx_description
1 polymer ?
#
loop_
_entity_poly.entity_id
_entity_poly.type
_entity_poly.pdbx_seq_one_letter_code
_entity_poly.pdbx_strand_id
1 'polypeptide(L)'
;MAARDIGDGAIAGIITGIIIGVITILLALIGLASLMSYVDINAVFGGVLPAAGGMAASVTAMITFLLFTAIVGLILGAIFGAIYENIPTTSAVTKGIIFFLVLWVIFGLLLPIVVGIGTAVTAGATAAGIISSLIAAVIWGALLGLMFVWVSRRTTAPGKAPVTRP
;
A
#
# COMPACT_ATOMS: atom_id res chain seq x y z
N MET A 1 15.36 -13.72 13.96
CA MET A 1 14.10 -12.96 14.10
C MET A 1 13.82 -12.20 12.82
N ALA A 2 14.70 -11.29 12.39
CA ALA A 2 14.58 -10.52 11.14
C ALA A 2 14.05 -11.28 9.89
N ALA A 3 14.56 -12.48 9.57
CA ALA A 3 14.10 -13.23 8.38
C ALA A 3 12.61 -13.66 8.47
N ARG A 4 12.09 -13.91 9.68
CA ARG A 4 10.68 -14.25 9.90
C ARG A 4 9.80 -13.02 9.76
N ASP A 5 10.25 -11.88 10.27
CA ASP A 5 9.52 -10.62 10.21
C ASP A 5 9.47 -10.06 8.78
N ILE A 6 10.53 -10.27 7.99
CA ILE A 6 10.52 -9.98 6.55
C ILE A 6 9.49 -10.84 5.81
N GLY A 7 9.39 -12.14 6.13
CA GLY A 7 8.42 -13.05 5.54
C GLY A 7 6.97 -12.68 5.88
N ASP A 8 6.70 -12.42 7.16
CA ASP A 8 5.38 -11.97 7.62
C ASP A 8 5.02 -10.60 6.99
N GLY A 9 6.01 -9.72 6.86
CA GLY A 9 5.94 -8.45 6.14
C GLY A 9 5.56 -8.62 4.67
N ALA A 10 6.24 -9.51 3.95
CA ALA A 10 5.97 -9.77 2.53
C ALA A 10 4.54 -10.27 2.30
N ILE A 11 4.07 -11.21 3.14
CA ILE A 11 2.69 -11.74 3.05
C ILE A 11 1.66 -10.66 3.34
N ALA A 12 1.86 -9.87 4.40
CA ALA A 12 1.00 -8.73 4.72
C ALA A 12 0.99 -7.69 3.58
N GLY A 13 2.14 -7.47 2.97
CA GLY A 13 2.33 -6.64 1.79
C GLY A 13 1.50 -7.09 0.59
N ILE A 14 1.55 -8.37 0.23
CA ILE A 14 0.74 -8.95 -0.86
C ILE A 14 -0.75 -8.74 -0.57
N ILE A 15 -1.22 -9.09 0.64
CA ILE A 15 -2.63 -8.99 1.02
C ILE A 15 -3.11 -7.55 0.89
N THR A 16 -2.35 -6.59 1.44
CA THR A 16 -2.72 -5.17 1.34
C THR A 16 -2.65 -4.64 -0.08
N GLY A 17 -1.65 -5.03 -0.88
CA GLY A 17 -1.54 -4.68 -2.29
C GLY A 17 -2.74 -5.17 -3.11
N ILE A 18 -3.25 -6.38 -2.83
CA ILE A 18 -4.47 -6.92 -3.45
C ILE A 18 -5.70 -6.14 -3.00
N ILE A 19 -5.88 -5.89 -1.69
CA ILE A 19 -7.03 -5.14 -1.17
C ILE A 19 -7.12 -3.77 -1.84
N ILE A 20 -6.02 -3.03 -1.87
CA ILE A 20 -5.93 -1.71 -2.49
C ILE A 20 -6.19 -1.80 -4.00
N GLY A 21 -5.61 -2.80 -4.67
CA GLY A 21 -5.84 -3.03 -6.09
C GLY A 21 -7.31 -3.28 -6.43
N VAL A 22 -7.99 -4.14 -5.65
CA VAL A 22 -9.42 -4.43 -5.80
C VAL A 22 -10.27 -3.19 -5.57
N ILE A 23 -10.00 -2.43 -4.50
CA ILE A 23 -10.74 -1.18 -4.21
C ILE A 23 -10.62 -0.21 -5.39
N THR A 24 -9.41 -0.05 -5.93
CA THR A 24 -9.16 0.85 -7.07
C THR A 24 -9.92 0.40 -8.32
N ILE A 25 -9.93 -0.91 -8.62
CA ILE A 25 -10.69 -1.46 -9.75
C ILE A 25 -12.19 -1.24 -9.56
N LEU A 26 -12.72 -1.48 -8.35
CA LEU A 26 -14.14 -1.26 -8.05
C LEU A 26 -14.53 0.20 -8.22
N LEU A 27 -13.71 1.14 -7.73
CA LEU A 27 -13.94 2.57 -7.91
C LEU A 27 -13.94 2.97 -9.40
N ALA A 28 -13.03 2.39 -10.19
CA ALA A 28 -13.00 2.62 -11.63
C ALA A 28 -14.24 2.06 -12.36
N LEU A 29 -14.72 0.87 -11.96
CA LEU A 29 -15.86 0.19 -12.57
C LEU A 29 -17.21 0.87 -12.31
N ILE A 30 -17.40 1.48 -11.14
CA ILE A 30 -18.67 2.15 -10.77
C ILE A 30 -18.79 3.53 -11.48
N GLY A 31 -17.87 3.89 -12.36
CA GLY A 31 -17.89 5.19 -13.05
C GLY A 31 -17.56 6.37 -12.12
N LEU A 32 -17.12 6.09 -10.88
CA LEU A 32 -16.47 7.04 -9.98
C LEU A 32 -15.04 7.39 -10.45
N ALA A 33 -14.71 7.17 -11.72
CA ALA A 33 -13.46 7.63 -12.32
C ALA A 33 -13.28 9.16 -12.17
N SER A 34 -14.38 9.92 -12.11
CA SER A 34 -14.39 11.35 -11.78
C SER A 34 -13.98 11.67 -10.34
N LEU A 35 -14.05 10.69 -9.43
CA LEU A 35 -13.48 10.78 -8.09
C LEU A 35 -12.02 10.31 -8.04
N MET A 36 -11.50 9.64 -9.08
CA MET A 36 -10.07 9.31 -9.14
C MET A 36 -9.17 10.53 -9.35
N SER A 37 -9.68 11.65 -9.84
CA SER A 37 -8.96 12.94 -9.76
C SER A 37 -8.84 13.46 -8.32
N TYR A 38 -9.64 12.93 -7.39
CA TYR A 38 -9.66 13.27 -5.97
C TYR A 38 -9.23 12.14 -5.05
N VAL A 39 -9.06 10.90 -5.53
CA VAL A 39 -8.59 9.73 -4.78
C VAL A 39 -7.72 8.93 -5.74
N ASP A 40 -6.52 9.46 -6.00
CA ASP A 40 -5.55 8.79 -6.84
C ASP A 40 -4.53 8.06 -5.96
N ILE A 41 -4.65 6.74 -5.87
CA ILE A 41 -3.65 5.91 -5.21
C ILE A 41 -2.28 6.02 -5.92
N ASN A 42 -2.25 6.34 -7.22
CA ASN A 42 -1.00 6.59 -7.92
C ASN A 42 -0.28 7.83 -7.35
N ALA A 43 -1.04 8.80 -6.83
CA ALA A 43 -0.47 10.00 -6.21
C ALA A 43 0.23 9.72 -4.88
N VAL A 44 -0.02 8.57 -4.21
CA VAL A 44 0.80 8.14 -3.04
C VAL A 44 2.28 8.02 -3.40
N PHE A 45 2.56 7.64 -4.65
CA PHE A 45 3.91 7.54 -5.21
C PHE A 45 4.16 8.59 -6.30
N GLY A 46 3.45 9.73 -6.26
CA GLY A 46 3.71 10.84 -7.19
C GLY A 46 3.34 10.57 -8.65
N GLY A 47 2.42 9.63 -8.90
CA GLY A 47 1.97 9.25 -10.25
C GLY A 47 2.85 8.22 -10.95
N VAL A 48 3.80 7.59 -10.23
CA VAL A 48 4.72 6.59 -10.80
C VAL A 48 4.05 5.22 -10.99
N LEU A 49 2.91 4.99 -10.35
CA LEU A 49 2.12 3.77 -10.54
C LEU A 49 1.29 3.87 -11.85
N PRO A 50 0.98 2.74 -12.53
CA PRO A 50 0.20 2.72 -13.75
C PRO A 50 -1.16 3.44 -13.58
N ALA A 51 -1.45 4.38 -14.48
CA ALA A 51 -2.63 5.23 -14.39
C ALA A 51 -3.93 4.41 -14.33
N ALA A 52 -4.75 4.70 -13.31
CA ALA A 52 -5.92 3.91 -13.01
C ALA A 52 -7.05 3.98 -14.06
N GLY A 53 -7.06 5.05 -14.86
CA GLY A 53 -8.11 5.34 -15.84
C GLY A 53 -8.22 4.34 -17.01
N GLY A 54 -7.16 3.58 -17.32
CA GLY A 54 -7.19 2.55 -18.37
C GLY A 54 -7.53 1.14 -17.87
N MET A 55 -7.65 0.95 -16.55
CA MET A 55 -7.60 -0.39 -15.95
C MET A 55 -8.95 -1.13 -16.00
N ALA A 56 -10.06 -0.39 -16.07
CA ALA A 56 -11.38 -0.96 -16.26
C ALA A 56 -11.68 -1.34 -17.72
N ALA A 57 -10.77 -1.04 -18.66
CA ALA A 57 -10.99 -1.24 -20.09
C ALA A 57 -10.98 -2.71 -20.53
N SER A 58 -10.33 -3.61 -19.76
CA SER A 58 -10.33 -5.05 -20.05
C SER A 58 -10.03 -5.88 -18.81
N VAL A 59 -10.48 -7.15 -18.80
CA VAL A 59 -10.16 -8.11 -17.74
C VAL A 59 -8.65 -8.33 -17.62
N THR A 60 -7.93 -8.36 -18.74
CA THR A 60 -6.47 -8.50 -18.75
C THR A 60 -5.77 -7.34 -18.05
N ALA A 61 -6.24 -6.10 -18.25
CA ALA A 61 -5.69 -4.93 -17.57
C ALA A 61 -5.94 -4.98 -16.05
N MET A 62 -7.13 -5.42 -15.61
CA MET A 62 -7.44 -5.62 -14.19
C MET A 62 -6.54 -6.64 -13.53
N ILE A 63 -6.33 -7.80 -14.16
CA ILE A 63 -5.45 -8.86 -13.64
C ILE A 63 -4.00 -8.36 -13.56
N THR A 64 -3.53 -7.71 -14.63
CA THR A 64 -2.17 -7.15 -14.68
C THR A 64 -1.96 -6.14 -13.56
N PHE A 65 -2.94 -5.26 -13.32
CA PHE A 65 -2.89 -4.29 -12.24
C PHE A 65 -2.87 -4.95 -10.85
N LEU A 66 -3.73 -5.95 -10.61
CA LEU A 66 -3.71 -6.68 -9.33
C LEU A 66 -2.37 -7.38 -9.07
N LEU A 67 -1.77 -7.99 -10.08
CA LEU A 67 -0.45 -8.59 -9.96
C LEU A 67 0.60 -7.51 -9.66
N PHE A 68 0.54 -6.39 -10.35
CA PHE A 68 1.44 -5.27 -10.11
C PHE A 68 1.33 -4.72 -8.69
N THR A 69 0.11 -4.43 -8.20
CA THR A 69 -0.09 -3.94 -6.83
C THR A 69 0.27 -4.99 -5.78
N ALA A 70 0.06 -6.28 -6.05
CA ALA A 70 0.53 -7.36 -5.20
C ALA A 70 2.07 -7.43 -5.11
N ILE A 71 2.78 -7.25 -6.23
CA ILE A 71 4.25 -7.21 -6.27
C ILE A 71 4.79 -5.98 -5.53
N VAL A 72 4.23 -4.80 -5.80
CA VAL A 72 4.59 -3.57 -5.07
C VAL A 72 4.32 -3.74 -3.58
N GLY A 73 3.15 -4.28 -3.23
CA GLY A 73 2.77 -4.61 -1.87
C GLY A 73 3.78 -5.56 -1.21
N LEU A 74 4.18 -6.63 -1.90
CA LEU A 74 5.20 -7.59 -1.43
C LEU A 74 6.50 -6.87 -1.07
N ILE A 75 7.02 -6.04 -1.97
CA ILE A 75 8.28 -5.32 -1.77
C ILE A 75 8.17 -4.38 -0.56
N LEU A 76 7.11 -3.57 -0.52
CA LEU A 76 6.89 -2.62 0.57
C LEU A 76 6.66 -3.32 1.91
N GLY A 77 5.92 -4.42 1.91
CA GLY A 77 5.68 -5.24 3.08
C GLY A 77 6.95 -5.91 3.59
N ALA A 78 7.80 -6.43 2.71
CA ALA A 78 9.09 -7.01 3.07
C ALA A 78 10.02 -5.95 3.70
N ILE A 79 10.07 -4.74 3.12
CA ILE A 79 10.83 -3.61 3.68
C ILE A 79 10.26 -3.24 5.05
N PHE A 80 8.93 -3.11 5.17
CA PHE A 80 8.27 -2.80 6.43
C PHE A 80 8.59 -3.83 7.51
N GLY A 81 8.54 -5.13 7.19
CA GLY A 81 8.93 -6.21 8.10
C GLY A 81 10.39 -6.13 8.52
N ALA A 82 11.30 -5.81 7.60
CA ALA A 82 12.73 -5.66 7.88
C ALA A 82 13.03 -4.53 8.87
N ILE A 83 12.30 -3.42 8.79
CA ILE A 83 12.52 -2.23 9.63
C ILE A 83 11.53 -2.12 10.78
N TYR A 84 10.61 -3.07 10.92
CA TYR A 84 9.47 -2.99 11.85
C TYR A 84 9.92 -2.72 13.29
N GLU A 85 10.98 -3.39 13.75
CA GLU A 85 11.52 -3.22 15.10
C GLU A 85 12.17 -1.85 15.31
N ASN A 86 12.74 -1.25 14.25
CA ASN A 86 13.45 0.03 14.29
C ASN A 86 12.52 1.24 14.34
N ILE A 87 11.22 1.07 14.04
CA ILE A 87 10.26 2.18 14.10
C ILE A 87 9.87 2.42 15.57
N PRO A 88 10.17 3.60 16.15
CA PRO A 88 10.04 3.87 17.59
C PRO A 88 8.59 4.17 17.98
N THR A 89 7.67 3.22 17.80
CA THR A 89 6.29 3.29 18.29
C THR A 89 5.81 1.94 18.82
N THR A 90 4.71 1.94 19.57
CA THR A 90 4.20 0.75 20.26
C THR A 90 3.20 -0.07 19.41
N SER A 91 2.44 0.59 18.53
CA SER A 91 1.39 -0.06 17.73
C SER A 91 1.86 -0.32 16.29
N ALA A 92 1.64 -1.53 15.80
CA ALA A 92 1.94 -1.91 14.42
C ALA A 92 1.22 -1.03 13.38
N VAL A 93 -0.01 -0.62 13.69
CA VAL A 93 -0.81 0.28 12.83
C VAL A 93 -0.11 1.63 12.71
N THR A 94 0.33 2.19 13.84
CA THR A 94 1.06 3.46 13.86
C THR A 94 2.40 3.34 13.12
N LYS A 95 3.12 2.21 13.27
CA LYS A 95 4.33 1.94 12.50
C LYS A 95 4.06 1.94 11.00
N GLY A 96 2.99 1.26 10.56
CA GLY A 96 2.59 1.21 9.16
C GLY A 96 2.23 2.59 8.60
N ILE A 97 1.49 3.39 9.36
CA ILE A 97 1.16 4.78 9.00
C ILE A 97 2.45 5.61 8.84
N ILE A 98 3.36 5.56 9.81
CA ILE A 98 4.63 6.32 9.74
C ILE A 98 5.44 5.89 8.51
N PHE A 99 5.55 4.58 8.26
CA PHE A 99 6.26 4.06 7.10
C PHE A 99 5.70 4.61 5.78
N PHE A 100 4.38 4.54 5.58
CA PHE A 100 3.76 5.07 4.37
C PHE A 100 3.76 6.59 4.30
N LEU A 101 3.72 7.30 5.43
CA LEU A 101 3.89 8.75 5.44
C LEU A 101 5.29 9.16 4.97
N VAL A 102 6.34 8.44 5.40
CA VAL A 102 7.70 8.69 4.90
C VAL A 102 7.79 8.43 3.41
N LEU A 103 7.23 7.32 2.92
CA LEU A 103 7.17 7.04 1.48
C LEU A 103 6.38 8.11 0.72
N TRP A 104 5.27 8.57 1.25
CA TRP A 104 4.46 9.62 0.65
C TRP A 104 5.21 10.96 0.60
N VAL A 105 5.92 11.35 1.67
CA VAL A 105 6.75 12.57 1.65
C VAL A 105 7.81 12.47 0.55
N ILE A 106 8.49 11.32 0.43
CA ILE A 106 9.56 11.15 -0.56
C ILE A 106 9.00 11.08 -1.99
N PHE A 107 8.08 10.15 -2.24
CA PHE A 107 7.59 9.83 -3.59
C PHE A 107 6.36 10.63 -4.00
N GLY A 108 5.46 10.94 -3.08
CA GLY A 108 4.24 11.70 -3.33
C GLY A 108 4.42 13.22 -3.33
N LEU A 109 5.38 13.75 -2.55
CA LEU A 109 5.57 15.19 -2.38
C LEU A 109 6.92 15.68 -2.94
N LEU A 110 8.05 15.20 -2.42
CA LEU A 110 9.37 15.74 -2.77
C LEU A 110 9.78 15.42 -4.21
N LEU A 111 9.63 14.17 -4.65
CA LEU A 111 10.07 13.74 -5.97
C LEU A 111 9.32 14.46 -7.11
N PRO A 112 7.97 14.59 -7.09
CA PRO A 112 7.25 15.36 -8.10
C PRO A 112 7.68 16.83 -8.15
N ILE A 113 7.95 17.47 -7.00
CA ILE A 113 8.44 18.86 -6.93
C ILE A 113 9.82 18.99 -7.58
N VAL A 114 10.75 18.08 -7.28
CA VAL A 114 12.12 18.11 -7.80
C VAL A 114 12.17 17.84 -9.31
N VAL A 115 11.33 16.90 -9.79
CA VAL A 115 11.30 16.50 -11.21
C VAL A 115 10.37 17.41 -12.04
N GLY A 116 9.62 18.31 -11.41
CA GLY A 116 8.70 19.24 -12.08
C GLY A 116 7.43 18.58 -12.62
N ILE A 117 7.07 17.40 -12.09
CA ILE A 117 5.86 16.66 -12.46
C ILE A 117 4.65 17.38 -11.86
N GLY A 118 3.67 17.75 -12.70
CA GLY A 118 2.45 18.43 -12.26
C GLY A 118 2.48 19.97 -12.36
N THR A 119 3.56 20.57 -12.87
CA THR A 119 3.68 22.03 -13.11
C THR A 119 2.65 22.62 -14.08
N ALA A 120 2.01 21.77 -14.89
CA ALA A 120 0.93 22.15 -15.81
C ALA A 120 -0.49 22.05 -15.20
N VAL A 121 -0.62 21.63 -13.94
CA VAL A 121 -1.91 21.39 -13.27
C VAL A 121 -2.27 22.61 -12.40
N THR A 122 -3.56 22.93 -12.29
CA THR A 122 -4.01 24.06 -11.47
C THR A 122 -3.66 23.86 -9.99
N ALA A 123 -3.37 24.95 -9.28
CA ALA A 123 -3.00 24.90 -7.87
C ALA A 123 -4.07 24.21 -6.99
N GLY A 124 -5.36 24.40 -7.31
CA GLY A 124 -6.48 23.76 -6.62
C GLY A 124 -6.53 22.24 -6.83
N ALA A 125 -6.32 21.76 -8.05
CA ALA A 125 -6.24 20.33 -8.33
C ALA A 125 -5.00 19.68 -7.72
N THR A 126 -3.89 20.43 -7.63
CA THR A 126 -2.65 19.99 -6.96
C THR A 126 -2.87 19.83 -5.46
N ALA A 127 -3.50 20.81 -4.79
CA ALA A 127 -3.79 20.74 -3.36
C ALA A 127 -4.75 19.59 -3.01
N ALA A 128 -5.81 19.39 -3.80
CA ALA A 128 -6.74 18.29 -3.62
C ALA A 128 -6.04 16.92 -3.80
N GLY A 129 -5.13 16.79 -4.76
CA GLY A 129 -4.32 15.59 -4.98
C GLY A 129 -3.34 15.30 -3.84
N ILE A 130 -2.73 16.33 -3.27
CA ILE A 130 -1.83 16.20 -2.10
C ILE A 130 -2.60 15.69 -0.88
N ILE A 131 -3.78 16.28 -0.59
CA ILE A 131 -4.59 15.87 0.57
C ILE A 131 -5.11 14.44 0.40
N SER A 132 -5.58 14.10 -0.80
CA SER A 132 -6.12 12.75 -1.03
C SER A 132 -5.05 11.67 -1.03
N SER A 133 -3.89 11.93 -1.60
CA SER A 133 -2.75 11.01 -1.54
C SER A 133 -2.24 10.83 -0.12
N LEU A 134 -2.28 11.87 0.72
CA LEU A 134 -1.98 11.77 2.14
C LEU A 134 -2.97 10.84 2.86
N ILE A 135 -4.28 11.02 2.62
CA ILE A 135 -5.33 10.15 3.19
C ILE A 135 -5.11 8.70 2.74
N ALA A 136 -4.83 8.48 1.46
CA ALA A 136 -4.57 7.15 0.91
C ALA A 136 -3.32 6.51 1.55
N ALA A 137 -2.24 7.27 1.75
CA ALA A 137 -1.03 6.79 2.42
C ALA A 137 -1.31 6.37 3.87
N VAL A 138 -2.11 7.14 4.61
CA VAL A 138 -2.53 6.79 5.98
C VAL A 138 -3.35 5.51 6.00
N ILE A 139 -4.34 5.37 5.10
CA ILE A 139 -5.18 4.17 5.01
C ILE A 139 -4.34 2.94 4.66
N TRP A 140 -3.47 3.03 3.65
CA TRP A 140 -2.63 1.92 3.24
C TRP A 140 -1.64 1.53 4.35
N GLY A 141 -0.98 2.51 4.97
CA GLY A 141 -0.09 2.27 6.11
C GLY A 141 -0.81 1.59 7.27
N ALA A 142 -2.02 2.04 7.62
CA ALA A 142 -2.82 1.42 8.66
C ALA A 142 -3.19 -0.04 8.32
N LEU A 143 -3.63 -0.30 7.08
CA LEU A 143 -3.93 -1.64 6.59
C LEU A 143 -2.70 -2.55 6.64
N LEU A 144 -1.52 -2.06 6.25
CA LEU A 144 -0.29 -2.84 6.28
C LEU A 144 0.07 -3.25 7.71
N GLY A 145 0.00 -2.30 8.66
CA GLY A 145 0.23 -2.59 10.07
C GLY A 145 -0.76 -3.60 10.64
N LEU A 146 -2.05 -3.49 10.29
CA LEU A 146 -3.08 -4.45 10.70
C LEU A 146 -2.83 -5.85 10.13
N MET A 147 -2.53 -5.94 8.83
CA MET A 147 -2.26 -7.22 8.17
C MET A 147 -0.98 -7.86 8.70
N PHE A 148 0.06 -7.07 8.99
CA PHE A 148 1.29 -7.57 9.59
C PHE A 148 1.04 -8.23 10.96
N VAL A 149 0.26 -7.59 11.83
CA VAL A 149 -0.15 -8.19 13.11
C VAL A 149 -0.97 -9.46 12.90
N TRP A 150 -1.89 -9.45 11.94
CA TRP A 150 -2.72 -10.60 11.67
C TRP A 150 -1.91 -11.79 11.15
N VAL A 151 -0.95 -11.55 10.24
CA VAL A 151 -0.05 -12.59 9.69
C VAL A 151 0.86 -13.11 10.79
N SER A 152 1.57 -12.23 11.51
CA SER A 152 2.49 -12.63 12.58
C SER A 152 1.79 -13.41 13.69
N ARG A 153 0.55 -13.08 14.05
CA ARG A 153 -0.26 -13.87 15.01
C ARG A 153 -0.57 -15.28 14.50
N ARG A 154 -0.83 -15.43 13.19
CA ARG A 154 -1.11 -16.73 12.57
C ARG A 154 0.12 -17.60 12.43
N THR A 155 1.29 -17.02 12.15
CA THR A 155 2.56 -17.75 12.05
C THR A 155 3.13 -18.14 13.41
N THR A 156 2.69 -17.49 14.49
CA THR A 156 3.10 -17.79 15.88
C THR A 156 2.17 -18.81 16.57
N ALA A 157 1.01 -19.17 16.00
CA ALA A 157 0.14 -20.18 16.57
C ALA A 157 0.81 -21.57 16.58
N PRO A 158 0.80 -22.31 17.70
CA PRO A 158 1.58 -23.55 17.85
C PRO A 158 1.05 -24.64 16.94
N GLY A 159 1.79 -24.91 15.87
CA GLY A 159 1.66 -26.14 15.10
C GLY A 159 2.19 -27.33 15.91
N LYS A 160 1.35 -28.36 16.01
CA LYS A 160 1.53 -29.70 16.60
C LYS A 160 1.13 -29.84 18.07
N ALA A 161 -0.10 -30.31 18.27
CA ALA A 161 -0.42 -31.13 19.43
C ALA A 161 0.62 -32.29 19.52
N PRO A 162 1.10 -32.64 20.72
CA PRO A 162 1.97 -33.81 20.87
C PRO A 162 1.18 -35.03 20.39
N VAL A 163 1.71 -35.72 19.39
CA VAL A 163 1.20 -37.05 19.00
C VAL A 163 1.52 -37.98 20.18
N THR A 164 0.62 -38.08 21.14
CA THR A 164 0.65 -39.13 22.14
C THR A 164 0.36 -40.43 21.40
N ARG A 165 1.41 -41.22 21.15
CA ARG A 165 1.24 -42.61 20.72
C ARG A 165 0.78 -43.45 21.93
N PRO A 166 -0.13 -44.40 21.72
CA PRO A 166 -0.68 -45.26 22.79
C PRO A 166 0.37 -46.16 23.42
#